data_AF-A0A955NW62-F1
#
_entry.id   AF-A0A955NW62-F1
#
_cell.length_a   1.000
_cell.length_b   1.000
_cell.length_c   1.000
_cell.angle_alpha   90.00
_cell.angle_beta   90.00
_cell.angle_gamma   90.00
#
_symmetry.space_group_name_H-M   'P 1'
#
loop_
_entity.id
_entity.type
_entity.pdbx_description
1 polymer ?
#
loop_
_entity_poly.entity_id
_entity_poly.type
_entity_poly.pdbx_seq_one_letter_code
_entity_poly.pdbx_strand_id
1 'polypeptide(L)'
;YIWRGVYLSEDVFVGPQAVFINYRNPRAYSHPPRREEILQTKVGRGASIGANSTILCGHIIGAYAVVGAGSTLTHSVRAHEIVYGNPARHQGWACECGEALYDIRECVECGRSYEMIDTGLRLHE
;
A
#
# COMPACT_ATOMS: atom_id res chain seq x y z
N TYR A 1 6.79 -0.48 -14.32
CA TYR A 1 5.64 -0.50 -15.26
C TYR A 1 4.37 -0.72 -14.45
N ILE A 2 3.27 -0.08 -14.83
CA ILE A 2 1.98 -0.21 -14.14
C ILE A 2 1.03 -0.95 -15.08
N TRP A 3 0.48 -2.08 -14.61
CA TRP A 3 -0.41 -2.91 -15.40
C TRP A 3 -1.86 -2.43 -15.32
N ARG A 4 -2.67 -2.81 -16.32
CA ARG A 4 -4.12 -2.68 -16.24
C ARG A 4 -4.64 -3.34 -14.96
N GLY A 5 -5.55 -2.64 -14.28
CA GLY A 5 -6.12 -3.06 -12.99
C GLY A 5 -5.45 -2.41 -11.78
N VAL A 6 -4.32 -1.72 -11.97
CA VAL A 6 -3.69 -0.93 -10.92
C VAL A 6 -4.14 0.53 -11.06
N TYR A 7 -4.70 1.08 -9.98
CA TYR A 7 -5.19 2.44 -9.92
C TYR A 7 -4.43 3.19 -8.83
N LEU A 8 -3.70 4.23 -9.23
CA LEU A 8 -2.99 5.11 -8.31
C LEU A 8 -3.82 6.39 -8.16
N SER A 9 -4.08 6.79 -6.91
CA SER A 9 -4.69 8.07 -6.61
C SER A 9 -3.67 9.20 -6.70
N GLU A 10 -4.06 10.40 -6.33
CA GLU A 10 -3.20 11.59 -6.34
C GLU A 10 -2.04 11.45 -5.37
N ASP A 11 -0.90 12.04 -5.73
CA ASP A 11 0.30 12.15 -4.88
C ASP A 11 0.89 10.80 -4.42
N VAL A 12 0.59 9.70 -5.12
CA VAL A 12 1.18 8.39 -4.83
C VAL A 12 2.65 8.36 -5.26
N PHE A 13 3.52 7.99 -4.33
CA PHE A 13 4.91 7.71 -4.62
C PHE A 13 5.11 6.23 -4.97
N VAL A 14 5.73 5.94 -6.12
CA VAL A 14 6.13 4.59 -6.51
C VAL A 14 7.63 4.53 -6.69
N GLY A 15 8.29 3.86 -5.76
CA GLY A 15 9.73 3.68 -5.74
C GLY A 15 10.24 2.89 -6.95
N PRO A 16 11.51 3.07 -7.32
CA PRO A 16 12.10 2.37 -8.44
C PRO A 16 12.00 0.85 -8.26
N GLN A 17 11.72 0.15 -9.36
CA GLN A 17 11.58 -1.31 -9.40
C GLN A 17 10.46 -1.89 -8.53
N ALA A 18 9.51 -1.08 -8.04
CA ALA A 18 8.28 -1.62 -7.50
C ALA A 18 7.48 -2.37 -8.59
N VAL A 19 7.01 -3.57 -8.24
CA VAL A 19 6.29 -4.47 -9.13
C VAL A 19 4.85 -4.63 -8.63
N PHE A 20 3.91 -4.41 -9.54
CA PHE A 20 2.51 -4.77 -9.31
C PHE A 20 2.17 -6.03 -10.08
N ILE A 21 1.57 -7.00 -9.39
CA ILE A 21 0.97 -8.18 -10.00
C ILE A 21 -0.51 -7.88 -10.15
N ASN A 22 -1.11 -8.23 -11.29
CA ASN A 22 -2.54 -8.02 -11.58
C ASN A 22 -3.31 -9.34 -11.77
N TYR A 23 -2.63 -10.47 -11.63
CA TYR A 23 -3.16 -11.80 -11.87
C TYR A 23 -2.82 -12.71 -10.68
N ARG A 24 -3.84 -13.32 -10.05
CA ARG A 24 -3.63 -14.09 -8.81
C ARG A 24 -2.84 -15.37 -9.04
N ASN A 25 -3.15 -16.07 -10.13
CA ASN A 25 -2.62 -17.41 -10.40
C ASN A 25 -1.98 -17.49 -11.79
N PRO A 26 -0.86 -16.77 -12.04
CA PRO A 26 -0.26 -16.76 -13.36
C PRO A 26 0.20 -18.17 -13.74
N ARG A 27 -0.22 -18.64 -14.91
CA ARG A 27 0.19 -19.93 -15.49
C ARG A 27 0.69 -19.70 -16.91
N ALA A 28 1.85 -20.26 -17.23
CA ALA A 28 2.46 -20.15 -18.56
C ALA A 28 1.54 -20.65 -19.69
N TYR A 29 0.71 -21.65 -19.39
CA TYR A 29 -0.35 -22.14 -20.25
C TYR A 29 -1.62 -22.33 -19.44
N SER A 30 -2.72 -21.72 -19.89
CA SER A 30 -4.05 -21.93 -19.35
C SER A 30 -5.02 -22.23 -20.49
N HIS A 31 -5.75 -23.33 -20.38
CA HIS A 31 -6.79 -23.71 -21.32
C HIS A 31 -8.08 -24.02 -20.52
N PRO A 32 -9.17 -23.25 -20.73
CA PRO A 32 -9.27 -22.06 -21.58
C PRO A 32 -8.49 -20.83 -21.03
N PRO A 33 -8.21 -19.82 -21.86
CA PRO A 33 -7.56 -18.58 -21.41
C PRO A 33 -8.42 -17.85 -20.40
N ARG A 34 -7.89 -17.57 -19.21
CA ARG A 34 -8.64 -16.99 -18.10
C ARG A 34 -8.50 -15.46 -18.04
N ARG A 35 -9.02 -14.79 -19.08
CA ARG A 35 -8.88 -13.32 -19.26
C ARG A 35 -9.64 -12.47 -18.23
N GLU A 36 -10.58 -13.04 -17.50
CA GLU A 36 -11.46 -12.35 -16.55
C GLU A 36 -10.85 -12.22 -15.13
N GLU A 37 -9.66 -12.79 -14.89
CA GLU A 37 -9.05 -12.85 -13.55
C GLU A 37 -8.17 -11.62 -13.18
N ILE A 38 -8.25 -10.51 -13.92
CA ILE A 38 -7.49 -9.29 -13.56
C ILE A 38 -8.10 -8.71 -12.29
N LEU A 39 -7.39 -8.84 -11.17
CA LEU A 39 -7.82 -8.28 -9.89
C LEU A 39 -7.30 -6.85 -9.75
N GLN A 40 -8.18 -5.98 -9.29
CA GLN A 40 -7.86 -4.57 -9.11
C GLN A 40 -7.00 -4.35 -7.87
N THR A 41 -5.97 -3.54 -8.01
CA THR A 41 -5.20 -3.00 -6.88
C THR A 41 -5.39 -1.49 -6.86
N LYS A 42 -5.89 -0.97 -5.74
CA LYS A 42 -6.16 0.46 -5.56
C LYS A 42 -5.19 1.03 -4.55
N VAL A 43 -4.48 2.09 -4.93
CA VAL A 43 -3.50 2.77 -4.09
C VAL A 43 -4.06 4.16 -3.76
N GLY A 44 -4.33 4.38 -2.48
CA GLY A 44 -4.94 5.60 -1.96
C GLY A 44 -4.01 6.81 -2.05
N ARG A 45 -4.60 8.00 -1.93
CA ARG A 45 -3.88 9.28 -2.01
C ARG A 45 -2.68 9.32 -1.07
N GLY A 46 -1.56 9.86 -1.54
CA GLY A 46 -0.36 10.07 -0.72
C GLY A 46 0.34 8.79 -0.24
N ALA A 47 -0.13 7.60 -0.65
CA ALA A 47 0.52 6.36 -0.26
C ALA A 47 1.90 6.22 -0.92
N SER A 48 2.81 5.57 -0.23
CA SER A 48 4.20 5.36 -0.67
C SER A 48 4.49 3.88 -0.84
N ILE A 49 4.89 3.49 -2.05
CA ILE A 49 5.34 2.14 -2.39
C ILE A 49 6.86 2.14 -2.48
N GLY A 50 7.53 1.52 -1.53
CA GLY A 50 8.98 1.48 -1.43
C GLY A 50 9.64 0.80 -2.63
N ALA A 51 10.90 1.16 -2.89
CA ALA A 51 11.69 0.59 -3.97
C ALA A 51 11.75 -0.95 -3.88
N ASN A 52 11.73 -1.62 -5.03
CA ASN A 52 11.81 -3.08 -5.13
C ASN A 52 10.71 -3.86 -4.37
N SER A 53 9.57 -3.21 -4.04
CA SER A 53 8.43 -3.90 -3.42
C SER A 53 7.63 -4.68 -4.45
N THR A 54 7.08 -5.83 -4.06
CA THR A 54 6.18 -6.65 -4.86
C THR A 54 4.77 -6.59 -4.28
N ILE A 55 3.81 -6.14 -5.07
CA ILE A 55 2.41 -5.95 -4.67
C ILE A 55 1.54 -7.02 -5.32
N LEU A 56 0.99 -7.96 -4.54
CA LEU A 56 0.00 -8.91 -5.06
C LEU A 56 -1.30 -8.20 -5.45
N CYS A 57 -2.00 -8.79 -6.43
CA CYS A 57 -3.23 -8.22 -6.98
C CYS A 57 -4.42 -8.35 -6.02
N GLY A 58 -5.42 -7.46 -6.17
CA GLY A 58 -6.69 -7.60 -5.46
C GLY A 58 -6.69 -6.97 -4.06
N HIS A 59 -5.76 -6.07 -3.79
CA HIS A 59 -5.60 -5.43 -2.48
C HIS A 59 -5.78 -3.92 -2.57
N ILE A 60 -6.22 -3.34 -1.46
CA ILE A 60 -6.34 -1.89 -1.29
C ILE A 60 -5.16 -1.44 -0.44
N ILE A 61 -4.46 -0.39 -0.86
CA ILE A 61 -3.45 0.30 -0.07
C ILE A 61 -4.07 1.63 0.33
N GLY A 62 -4.30 1.83 1.63
CA GLY A 62 -4.99 3.00 2.17
C GLY A 62 -4.26 4.32 1.91
N ALA A 63 -4.97 5.43 2.12
CA ALA A 63 -4.37 6.77 1.99
C ALA A 63 -3.19 6.93 2.95
N TYR A 64 -2.10 7.55 2.50
CA TYR A 64 -0.87 7.78 3.26
C TYR A 64 -0.20 6.53 3.86
N ALA A 65 -0.62 5.34 3.43
CA ALA A 65 0.03 4.09 3.83
C ALA A 65 1.46 4.02 3.26
N VAL A 66 2.34 3.31 3.97
CA VAL A 66 3.72 3.11 3.54
C VAL A 66 3.99 1.62 3.41
N VAL A 67 4.33 1.18 2.20
CA VAL A 67 4.91 -0.14 1.96
C VAL A 67 6.43 0.04 1.91
N GLY A 68 7.16 -0.49 2.89
CA GLY A 68 8.61 -0.34 2.95
C GLY A 68 9.33 -1.03 1.78
N ALA A 69 10.55 -0.58 1.48
CA ALA A 69 11.35 -1.14 0.38
C ALA A 69 11.55 -2.66 0.50
N GLY A 70 11.60 -3.35 -0.65
CA GLY A 70 11.80 -4.81 -0.72
C GLY A 70 10.63 -5.64 -0.18
N SER A 71 9.48 -5.04 0.13
CA SER A 71 8.39 -5.75 0.79
C SER A 71 7.53 -6.54 -0.19
N THR A 72 6.96 -7.67 0.27
CA THR A 72 5.97 -8.44 -0.50
C THR A 72 4.59 -8.29 0.13
N LEU A 73 3.75 -7.46 -0.48
CA LEU A 73 2.41 -7.19 0.00
C LEU A 73 1.44 -8.28 -0.44
N THR A 74 0.78 -8.89 0.56
CA THR A 74 -0.10 -10.06 0.40
C THR A 74 -1.51 -9.84 0.96
N HIS A 75 -1.81 -8.62 1.41
CA HIS A 75 -3.07 -8.22 2.02
C HIS A 75 -3.32 -6.72 1.81
N SER A 76 -4.55 -6.27 2.07
CA SER A 76 -4.87 -4.84 2.04
C SER A 76 -4.25 -4.11 3.24
N VAL A 77 -3.84 -2.86 3.04
CA VAL A 77 -3.17 -2.00 4.02
C VAL A 77 -4.12 -0.86 4.38
N ARG A 78 -4.25 -0.56 5.67
CA ARG A 78 -5.11 0.50 6.21
C ARG A 78 -4.55 1.89 5.92
N ALA A 79 -5.37 2.92 6.07
CA ALA A 79 -4.90 4.31 5.94
C ALA A 79 -3.81 4.59 6.98
N HIS A 80 -2.74 5.27 6.56
CA HIS A 80 -1.55 5.58 7.35
C HIS A 80 -0.75 4.38 7.84
N GLU A 81 -1.09 3.15 7.48
CA GLU A 81 -0.39 1.98 8.01
C GLU A 81 1.00 1.83 7.36
N ILE A 82 2.01 1.60 8.19
CA ILE A 82 3.36 1.21 7.75
C ILE A 82 3.44 -0.31 7.76
N VAL A 83 3.74 -0.89 6.61
CA VAL A 83 4.03 -2.32 6.46
C VAL A 83 5.38 -2.55 5.81
N TYR A 84 6.13 -3.54 6.28
CA TYR A 84 7.29 -4.02 5.54
C TYR A 84 7.61 -5.50 5.82
N GLY A 85 8.48 -6.07 4.97
CA GLY A 85 8.94 -7.46 5.06
C GLY A 85 8.41 -8.37 3.95
N ASN A 86 8.81 -9.64 3.99
CA ASN A 86 8.35 -10.66 3.06
C ASN A 86 7.91 -11.93 3.82
N PRO A 87 6.60 -12.19 3.95
CA PRO A 87 5.50 -11.30 3.58
C PRO A 87 5.44 -10.05 4.46
N ALA A 88 4.92 -8.94 3.92
CA ALA A 88 4.82 -7.67 4.65
C ALA A 88 3.95 -7.83 5.90
N ARG A 89 4.29 -7.11 6.97
CA ARG A 89 3.57 -7.09 8.25
C ARG A 89 3.43 -5.65 8.74
N HIS A 90 2.43 -5.40 9.56
CA HIS A 90 2.26 -4.14 10.28
C HIS A 90 3.47 -3.81 11.13
N GLN A 91 3.90 -2.55 11.11
CA GLN A 91 5.08 -2.07 11.84
C GLN A 91 4.83 -0.74 12.56
N GLY A 92 3.70 -0.09 12.29
CA GLY A 92 3.33 1.20 12.88
C GLY A 92 2.45 2.00 11.93
N TRP A 93 2.42 3.30 12.14
CA TRP A 93 1.65 4.24 11.35
C TRP A 93 2.52 5.38 10.82
N ALA A 94 2.03 6.12 9.83
CA ALA A 94 2.73 7.24 9.20
C ALA A 94 1.88 8.50 9.28
N CYS A 95 2.50 9.61 9.59
CA CYS A 95 1.92 10.93 9.41
C CYS A 95 1.89 11.30 7.92
N GLU A 96 0.98 12.18 7.51
CA GLU A 96 0.98 12.76 6.16
C GLU A 96 2.29 13.48 5.79
N CYS A 97 3.10 13.92 6.77
CA CYS A 97 4.42 14.51 6.51
C CYS A 97 5.53 13.48 6.25
N GLY A 98 5.25 12.18 6.39
CA GLY A 98 6.20 11.09 6.17
C GLY A 98 6.85 10.52 7.45
N GLU A 99 6.67 11.16 8.60
CA GLU A 99 7.20 10.66 9.87
C GLU A 99 6.43 9.46 10.40
N ALA A 100 7.15 8.51 11.00
CA ALA A 100 6.54 7.33 11.61
C ALA A 100 5.92 7.64 12.97
N LEU A 101 4.79 6.99 13.24
CA LEU A 101 3.95 7.08 14.43
C LEU A 101 3.83 5.66 15.01
N TYR A 102 4.57 5.37 16.08
CA TYR A 102 4.56 4.03 16.70
C TYR A 102 3.59 3.95 17.88
N ASP A 103 3.74 4.86 18.85
CA ASP A 103 2.93 4.90 20.08
C ASP A 103 2.11 6.19 20.23
N ILE A 104 2.42 7.20 19.41
CA ILE A 104 1.89 8.55 19.54
C ILE A 104 1.03 8.80 18.31
N ARG A 105 -0.24 9.15 18.52
CA ARG A 105 -1.12 9.59 17.43
C ARG A 105 -0.96 11.08 17.13
N GLU A 106 0.10 11.70 17.64
CA GLU A 106 0.48 13.07 17.38
C GLU A 106 1.89 13.06 16.80
N CYS A 107 2.05 13.69 15.65
CA CYS A 107 3.32 13.78 14.98
C CYS A 107 4.16 14.87 15.63
N VAL A 108 5.29 14.49 16.22
CA VAL A 108 6.22 15.44 16.87
C VAL A 108 6.85 16.45 15.91
N GLU A 109 6.90 16.13 14.61
CA GLU A 109 7.51 16.99 13.59
C GLU A 109 6.57 18.07 13.08
N CYS A 110 5.30 17.72 12.80
CA CYS A 110 4.35 18.67 12.19
C CYS A 110 3.14 19.02 13.07
N GLY A 111 3.04 18.45 14.27
CA GLY A 111 1.96 18.71 15.23
C GLY A 111 0.60 18.12 14.85
N ARG A 112 0.47 17.42 13.72
CA ARG A 112 -0.79 16.77 13.33
C ARG A 112 -1.14 15.65 14.30
N SER A 113 -2.40 15.60 14.73
CA SER A 113 -2.93 14.53 15.57
C SER A 113 -3.92 13.67 14.79
N TYR A 114 -4.06 12.41 15.21
CA TYR A 114 -4.80 11.38 14.51
C TYR A 114 -5.67 10.60 15.48
N GLU A 115 -6.79 10.11 14.99
CA GLU A 115 -7.63 9.16 15.68
C GLU A 115 -7.59 7.79 14.99
N MET A 116 -7.74 6.73 15.78
CA MET A 116 -7.87 5.38 15.26
C MET A 116 -9.33 5.11 14.92
N ILE A 117 -9.58 4.73 13.67
CA ILE A 117 -10.86 4.26 13.18
C ILE A 117 -10.70 2.84 12.60
N ASP A 118 -11.82 2.19 12.26
CA ASP A 118 -11.81 0.80 11.74
C ASP A 118 -10.91 0.62 10.50
N THR A 119 -10.74 1.67 9.70
CA THR A 119 -9.99 1.65 8.44
C THR A 119 -8.56 2.18 8.53
N GLY A 120 -8.04 2.48 9.73
CA GLY A 120 -6.69 3.00 9.95
C GLY A 120 -6.67 4.27 10.79
N LEU A 121 -5.70 5.16 10.55
CA LEU A 121 -5.74 6.49 11.15
C LEU A 121 -6.53 7.47 10.29
N ARG A 122 -7.17 8.45 10.95
CA ARG A 122 -7.76 9.63 10.34
C ARG A 122 -7.18 10.87 11.02
N LEU A 123 -6.84 11.90 10.24
CA LEU A 123 -6.39 13.18 10.77
C LEU A 123 -7.50 13.80 11.65
N HIS A 124 -7.15 14.22 12.85
CA HIS A 124 -8.02 14.96 13.73
C HIS A 124 -8.02 16.43 13.27
N GLU A 125 -9.18 16.93 12.86
CA GLU A 125 -9.37 18.35 12.52
C GLU A 125 -9.20 19.27 13.74
#